data_AF-A0A2G6JJI6-F1
#
_entry.id   AF-A0A2G6JJI6-F1
#
_cell.length_a   1.000
_cell.length_b   1.000
_cell.length_c   1.000
_cell.angle_alpha   90.00
_cell.angle_beta   90.00
_cell.angle_gamma   90.00
#
_symmetry.space_group_name_H-M   'P 1'
#
loop_
_entity.id
_entity.type
_entity.pdbx_description
1 polymer ?
#
loop_
_entity_poly.entity_id
_entity_poly.type
_entity_poly.pdbx_seq_one_letter_code
_entity_poly.pdbx_strand_id
1 'polypeptide(L)'
;MRVLIIGAAGLALASFLPAQQTKVIPAAAASSDGSTLSVYPTGYGGGRVQQIILNTAVGRSVAMLRELRWRIDARNAIVAAKRFPNMSLWISETSVSPSKMSSSFASNRSGQPTLAFKGTLNAPAQTGVPSFNIVWKLSRPFFYKVAKGHLLLEWELPQKAYKPNYFIDAHKSNSSPGSFVSFGKSGKFSANESYIVKSDLSKMLPGGTMEFQASGLSKQYPGLVCYGFSRTKHGPLNLPFDMTPLGAPGNWLYVSMDLFLPFTWSSGAGGMVASAGLWIPKVTGLDGLTVYAQGLFLDAKANAFGMVTSPGVAMRMPISGMVTSMLGSYDYQAARGSLSLGKGIVTQLVGVLP
;
A
#
# COMPACT_ATOMS: atom_id res chain seq x y z
N MET A 1 31.95 58.15 24.37
CA MET A 1 30.61 57.53 24.40
C MET A 1 30.54 56.49 23.29
N ARG A 2 30.91 55.23 23.58
CA ARG A 2 30.88 54.11 22.60
C ARG A 2 29.77 53.17 23.04
N VAL A 3 28.66 53.18 22.30
CA VAL A 3 27.50 52.34 22.57
C VAL A 3 27.75 50.96 21.93
N LEU A 4 27.72 49.95 22.80
CA LEU A 4 27.81 48.53 22.50
C LEU A 4 26.47 48.09 21.86
N ILE A 5 26.47 47.66 20.60
CA ILE A 5 25.33 46.96 19.98
C ILE A 5 25.67 45.47 19.97
N ILE A 6 25.28 44.76 21.02
CA ILE A 6 25.19 43.30 21.05
C ILE A 6 23.71 42.99 21.23
N GLY A 7 22.98 42.94 20.10
CA GLY A 7 21.53 42.76 20.08
C GLY A 7 21.12 41.54 19.25
N ALA A 8 20.67 40.50 19.96
CA ALA A 8 19.68 39.50 19.52
C ALA A 8 19.91 38.76 18.18
N ALA A 9 20.81 37.77 18.16
CA ALA A 9 20.90 36.77 17.09
C ALA A 9 20.85 35.32 17.61
N GLY A 10 20.14 35.06 18.71
CA GLY A 10 20.26 33.81 19.48
C GLY A 10 18.97 33.06 19.80
N LEU A 11 17.90 33.14 18.99
CA LEU A 11 16.60 32.54 19.38
C LEU A 11 15.71 32.05 18.21
N ALA A 12 16.29 31.36 17.21
CA ALA A 12 15.50 30.71 16.15
C ALA A 12 15.98 29.30 15.75
N LEU A 13 16.65 28.57 16.65
CA LEU A 13 16.99 27.15 16.46
C LEU A 13 16.08 26.21 17.27
N ALA A 14 14.84 26.62 17.50
CA ALA A 14 13.80 25.76 18.07
C ALA A 14 13.35 24.72 17.03
N SER A 15 14.11 23.62 16.98
CA SER A 15 13.61 22.25 16.88
C SER A 15 12.61 21.92 15.77
N PHE A 16 13.12 21.65 14.56
CA PHE A 16 12.49 20.66 13.66
C PHE A 16 12.71 19.25 14.22
N LEU A 17 12.17 18.96 15.41
CA LEU A 17 12.06 17.56 15.82
C LEU A 17 11.02 16.93 14.89
N PRO A 18 11.38 15.87 14.14
CA PRO A 18 10.43 15.20 13.27
C PRO A 18 9.25 14.74 14.12
N ALA A 19 8.05 15.21 13.76
CA ALA A 19 6.82 14.84 14.45
C ALA A 19 6.71 13.31 14.49
N GLN A 20 6.25 12.76 15.61
CA GLN A 20 5.98 11.33 15.72
C GLN A 20 4.90 10.95 14.71
N GLN A 21 5.24 10.04 13.81
CA GLN A 21 4.36 9.53 12.78
C GLN A 21 3.86 8.14 13.14
N THR A 22 2.73 7.77 12.54
CA THR A 22 2.18 6.42 12.62
C THR A 22 1.94 5.87 11.23
N LYS A 23 2.10 4.56 11.06
CA LYS A 23 1.82 3.87 9.79
C LYS A 23 1.26 2.48 10.06
N VAL A 24 0.07 2.20 9.53
CA VAL A 24 -0.56 0.88 9.66
C VAL A 24 -0.13 -0.02 8.52
N ILE A 25 0.25 -1.25 8.85
CA ILE A 25 0.64 -2.28 7.89
C ILE A 25 -0.18 -3.55 8.12
N PRO A 26 -0.85 -4.07 7.08
CA PRO A 26 -0.98 -3.48 5.74
C PRO A 26 -1.85 -2.22 5.74
N ALA A 27 -1.56 -1.29 4.83
CA ALA A 27 -2.27 0.00 4.74
C ALA A 27 -3.77 -0.15 4.48
N ALA A 28 -4.18 -1.24 3.81
CA ALA A 28 -5.59 -1.57 3.58
C ALA A 28 -6.41 -1.75 4.88
N ALA A 29 -5.74 -2.07 6.00
CA ALA A 29 -6.39 -2.23 7.30
C ALA A 29 -6.26 -0.98 8.20
N ALA A 30 -5.85 0.18 7.66
CA ALA A 30 -5.66 1.39 8.47
C ALA A 30 -6.98 1.90 9.08
N SER A 31 -8.07 1.90 8.31
CA SER A 31 -9.36 2.49 8.67
C SER A 31 -10.49 1.47 8.87
N SER A 32 -10.20 0.18 8.72
CA SER A 32 -11.17 -0.92 8.86
C SER A 32 -10.47 -2.14 9.44
N ASP A 33 -11.22 -3.04 10.08
CA ASP A 33 -10.72 -4.34 10.53
C ASP A 33 -10.04 -5.11 9.39
N GLY A 34 -9.08 -5.96 9.72
CA GLY A 34 -8.43 -6.84 8.77
C GLY A 34 -9.37 -7.92 8.24
N SER A 35 -8.92 -8.62 7.20
CA SER A 35 -9.71 -9.67 6.55
C SER A 35 -9.70 -11.00 7.30
N THR A 36 -8.93 -11.11 8.40
CA THR A 36 -8.77 -12.33 9.18
C THR A 36 -8.29 -12.01 10.60
N LEU A 37 -8.02 -13.03 11.41
CA LEU A 37 -7.54 -12.86 12.79
C LEU A 37 -6.25 -13.63 12.98
N SER A 38 -5.46 -13.22 13.96
CA SER A 38 -4.35 -14.00 14.47
C SER A 38 -4.72 -14.63 15.81
N VAL A 39 -4.48 -15.93 15.92
CA VAL A 39 -4.53 -16.67 17.19
C VAL A 39 -3.23 -16.54 17.97
N TYR A 40 -2.16 -16.05 17.33
CA TYR A 40 -0.86 -15.85 17.95
C TYR A 40 -0.59 -14.36 18.23
N PRO A 41 0.18 -14.04 19.29
CA PRO A 41 0.50 -14.91 20.43
C PRO A 41 -0.63 -14.96 21.46
N THR A 42 -1.63 -14.07 21.36
CA THR A 42 -2.58 -13.80 22.46
C THR A 42 -3.93 -14.48 22.33
N GLY A 43 -4.26 -15.15 21.21
CA GLY A 43 -5.54 -15.86 21.05
C GLY A 43 -5.53 -17.21 21.79
N TYR A 44 -4.46 -17.97 21.59
CA TYR A 44 -4.23 -19.29 22.20
C TYR A 44 -3.00 -19.38 23.10
N GLY A 45 -2.48 -18.23 23.56
CA GLY A 45 -1.52 -18.11 24.66
C GLY A 45 -0.21 -18.87 24.44
N GLY A 46 0.85 -18.45 25.12
CA GLY A 46 2.15 -19.08 24.95
C GLY A 46 2.69 -19.03 23.50
N GLY A 47 3.74 -19.79 23.26
CA GLY A 47 4.26 -20.02 21.91
C GLY A 47 5.22 -18.96 21.39
N ARG A 48 5.44 -19.02 20.08
CA ARG A 48 6.37 -18.16 19.35
C ARG A 48 5.77 -17.82 18.00
N VAL A 49 5.89 -16.56 17.60
CA VAL A 49 5.39 -16.09 16.31
C VAL A 49 6.38 -15.13 15.67
N GLN A 50 6.68 -15.36 14.40
CA GLN A 50 7.40 -14.43 13.54
C GLN A 50 6.44 -13.80 12.54
N GLN A 51 6.70 -12.54 12.22
CA GLN A 51 6.08 -11.83 11.12
C GLN A 51 7.16 -11.12 10.31
N ILE A 52 7.17 -11.33 9.00
CA ILE A 52 7.99 -10.55 8.07
C ILE A 52 7.09 -9.52 7.42
N ILE A 53 7.50 -8.25 7.48
CA ILE A 53 6.86 -7.11 6.83
C ILE A 53 7.74 -6.64 5.66
N LEU A 54 7.11 -6.49 4.48
CA LEU A 54 7.76 -5.98 3.28
C LEU A 54 8.38 -4.61 3.55
N ASN A 55 9.59 -4.38 3.05
CA ASN A 55 10.39 -3.22 3.40
C ASN A 55 9.79 -1.91 2.87
N THR A 56 9.28 -1.94 1.63
CA THR A 56 8.53 -0.83 1.01
C THR A 56 7.23 -0.50 1.73
N ALA A 57 6.64 -1.46 2.46
CA ALA A 57 5.48 -1.19 3.30
C ALA A 57 5.85 -0.41 4.55
N VAL A 58 7.09 -0.53 5.06
CA VAL A 58 7.58 0.28 6.18
C VAL A 58 7.94 1.69 5.71
N GLY A 59 8.76 1.81 4.65
CA GLY A 59 9.27 3.11 4.20
C GLY A 59 10.21 3.03 3.01
N ARG A 60 10.83 4.16 2.63
CA ARG A 60 11.77 4.24 1.51
C ARG A 60 13.25 4.26 1.90
N SER A 61 13.57 4.64 3.14
CA SER A 61 14.95 4.85 3.58
C SER A 61 15.23 4.27 4.97
N VAL A 62 15.11 5.08 6.02
CA VAL A 62 15.37 4.73 7.41
C VAL A 62 14.13 5.07 8.22
N ALA A 63 13.76 4.18 9.15
CA ALA A 63 12.71 4.43 10.13
C ALA A 63 13.27 4.25 11.53
N MET A 64 12.95 5.15 12.45
CA MET A 64 13.20 4.97 13.88
C MET A 64 11.90 4.53 14.54
N LEU A 65 11.78 3.24 14.85
CA LEU A 65 10.62 2.68 15.53
C LEU A 65 10.76 2.86 17.03
N ARG A 66 9.70 3.29 17.70
CA ARG A 66 9.64 3.47 19.17
C ARG A 66 8.57 2.62 19.82
N GLU A 67 7.55 2.28 19.05
CA GLU A 67 6.40 1.54 19.54
C GLU A 67 5.75 0.78 18.38
N LEU A 68 5.18 -0.38 18.69
CA LEU A 68 4.22 -1.07 17.84
C LEU A 68 2.88 -1.07 18.54
N ARG A 69 1.79 -0.89 17.78
CA ARG A 69 0.44 -1.01 18.32
C ARG A 69 -0.35 -2.05 17.55
N TRP A 70 -1.15 -2.79 18.30
CA TRP A 70 -2.16 -3.69 17.76
C TRP A 70 -3.55 -3.27 18.23
N ARG A 71 -4.55 -3.91 17.65
CA ARG A 71 -5.95 -3.86 18.08
C ARG A 71 -6.52 -5.28 18.06
N ILE A 72 -7.61 -5.51 18.79
CA ILE A 72 -8.30 -6.80 18.68
C ILE A 72 -8.93 -6.95 17.30
N ASP A 73 -9.26 -8.18 16.92
CA ASP A 73 -10.11 -8.46 15.76
C ASP A 73 -11.57 -8.14 16.06
N ALA A 74 -12.26 -7.44 15.15
CA ALA A 74 -13.61 -6.92 15.38
C ALA A 74 -14.69 -8.01 15.47
N ARG A 75 -14.41 -9.26 15.06
CA ARG A 75 -15.36 -10.38 15.26
C ARG A 75 -15.49 -10.76 16.74
N ASN A 76 -14.60 -10.26 17.60
CA ASN A 76 -14.78 -10.31 19.04
C ASN A 76 -15.52 -9.06 19.49
N ALA A 77 -16.85 -9.12 19.50
CA ALA A 77 -17.70 -7.96 19.82
C ALA A 77 -17.33 -7.29 21.17
N ILE A 78 -16.91 -8.10 22.15
CA ILE A 78 -16.48 -7.65 23.49
C ILE A 78 -15.33 -8.54 23.96
N VAL A 79 -14.21 -7.94 24.39
CA VAL A 79 -13.09 -8.67 24.98
C VAL A 79 -12.68 -8.03 26.30
N ALA A 80 -12.60 -8.83 27.36
CA ALA A 80 -12.11 -8.37 28.66
C ALA A 80 -10.60 -8.12 28.65
N ALA A 81 -10.11 -7.26 29.54
CA ALA A 81 -8.68 -7.00 29.68
C ALA A 81 -7.91 -8.28 30.04
N LYS A 82 -6.69 -8.42 29.50
CA LYS A 82 -5.79 -9.56 29.74
C LYS A 82 -4.38 -9.08 30.01
N ARG A 83 -3.64 -9.87 30.79
CA ARG A 83 -2.21 -9.67 31.06
C ARG A 83 -1.45 -10.89 30.54
N PHE A 84 -0.41 -10.63 29.76
CA PHE A 84 0.48 -11.65 29.21
C PHE A 84 1.87 -11.42 29.79
N PRO A 85 2.25 -12.13 30.86
CA PRO A 85 3.55 -11.93 31.50
C PRO A 85 4.69 -12.54 30.68
N ASN A 86 5.91 -12.09 30.94
CA ASN A 86 7.14 -12.64 30.38
C ASN A 86 7.22 -12.65 28.84
N MET A 87 6.46 -11.81 28.15
CA MET A 87 6.59 -11.68 26.70
C MET A 87 7.94 -11.08 26.34
N SER A 88 8.50 -11.53 25.22
CA SER A 88 9.62 -10.88 24.57
C SER A 88 9.24 -10.51 23.13
N LEU A 89 9.73 -9.38 22.66
CA LEU A 89 9.68 -8.97 21.26
C LEU A 89 11.11 -8.75 20.77
N TRP A 90 11.48 -9.50 19.74
CA TRP A 90 12.72 -9.35 19.01
C TRP A 90 12.44 -8.69 17.66
N ILE A 91 13.31 -7.78 17.25
CA ILE A 91 13.20 -7.06 15.99
C ILE A 91 14.54 -7.17 15.24
N SER A 92 14.48 -7.42 13.93
CA SER A 92 15.65 -7.40 13.04
C SER A 92 15.28 -7.04 11.62
N GLU A 93 16.29 -6.84 10.78
CA GLU A 93 16.17 -6.93 9.34
C GLU A 93 16.37 -8.38 8.84
N THR A 94 15.75 -8.73 7.72
CA THR A 94 15.92 -10.02 7.05
C THR A 94 15.92 -9.87 5.53
N SER A 95 16.72 -10.66 4.82
CA SER A 95 16.69 -10.73 3.35
C SER A 95 15.55 -11.63 2.83
N VAL A 96 14.88 -12.37 3.72
CA VAL A 96 13.74 -13.23 3.38
C VAL A 96 12.50 -12.36 3.15
N SER A 97 11.96 -12.36 1.94
CA SER A 97 10.70 -11.66 1.64
C SER A 97 9.51 -12.36 2.30
N PRO A 98 8.39 -11.66 2.58
CA PRO A 98 7.21 -12.32 3.12
C PRO A 98 6.74 -13.51 2.26
N SER A 99 6.81 -13.39 0.94
CA SER A 99 6.49 -14.47 -0.02
C SER A 99 7.42 -15.68 0.01
N LYS A 100 8.60 -15.55 0.64
CA LYS A 100 9.61 -16.61 0.78
C LYS A 100 9.81 -17.04 2.23
N MET A 101 8.92 -16.61 3.14
CA MET A 101 9.01 -16.99 4.54
C MET A 101 9.00 -18.52 4.68
N SER A 102 9.96 -19.04 5.43
CA SER A 102 10.13 -20.47 5.71
C SER A 102 9.29 -20.90 6.93
N SER A 103 9.01 -22.20 6.99
CA SER A 103 8.43 -22.85 8.19
C SER A 103 9.42 -23.00 9.35
N SER A 104 10.71 -22.70 9.14
CA SER A 104 11.76 -22.70 10.15
C SER A 104 12.00 -21.28 10.68
N PHE A 105 11.89 -21.09 12.00
CA PHE A 105 12.10 -19.78 12.63
C PHE A 105 13.51 -19.24 12.38
N ALA A 106 14.52 -20.12 12.44
CA ALA A 106 15.91 -19.72 12.23
C ALA A 106 16.17 -19.29 10.77
N SER A 107 15.55 -19.97 9.80
CA SER A 107 15.74 -19.69 8.38
C SER A 107 15.16 -18.34 7.92
N ASN A 108 14.30 -17.72 8.73
CA ASN A 108 13.71 -16.42 8.46
C ASN A 108 14.58 -15.24 8.94
N ARG A 109 15.62 -15.50 9.74
CA ARG A 109 16.54 -14.48 10.25
C ARG A 109 17.75 -14.38 9.33
N SER A 110 18.15 -13.16 8.97
CA SER A 110 19.41 -12.91 8.24
C SER A 110 20.43 -12.13 9.07
N GLY A 111 19.97 -11.43 10.11
CA GLY A 111 20.81 -10.71 11.07
C GLY A 111 20.56 -11.14 12.50
N GLN A 112 21.32 -10.57 13.43
CA GLN A 112 21.15 -10.78 14.86
C GLN A 112 19.92 -10.02 15.37
N PRO A 113 18.91 -10.70 15.94
CA PRO A 113 17.74 -10.04 16.50
C PRO A 113 18.08 -9.16 17.70
N THR A 114 17.47 -7.98 17.74
CA THR A 114 17.54 -7.08 18.88
C THR A 114 16.34 -7.29 19.79
N LEU A 115 16.57 -7.60 21.06
CA LEU A 115 15.52 -7.59 22.07
C LEU A 115 15.00 -6.17 22.23
N ALA A 116 13.77 -5.94 21.79
CA ALA A 116 13.15 -4.62 21.73
C ALA A 116 12.10 -4.42 22.83
N PHE A 117 11.52 -5.49 23.37
CA PHE A 117 10.69 -5.44 24.57
C PHE A 117 10.82 -6.75 25.34
N LYS A 118 10.78 -6.66 26.68
CA LYS A 118 10.68 -7.80 27.59
C LYS A 118 9.85 -7.39 28.80
N GLY A 119 8.79 -8.12 29.10
CA GLY A 119 7.94 -7.83 30.25
C GLY A 119 6.50 -8.31 30.09
N THR A 120 5.59 -7.65 30.81
CA THR A 120 4.16 -7.94 30.75
C THR A 120 3.47 -7.07 29.70
N LEU A 121 2.82 -7.69 28.72
CA LEU A 121 1.90 -6.98 27.84
C LEU A 121 0.53 -6.88 28.52
N ASN A 122 0.08 -5.65 28.75
CA ASN A 122 -1.26 -5.38 29.25
C ASN A 122 -2.17 -5.06 28.05
N ALA A 123 -3.10 -5.96 27.76
CA ALA A 123 -4.07 -5.80 26.69
C ALA A 123 -5.41 -5.31 27.27
N PRO A 124 -5.90 -4.11 26.89
CA PRO A 124 -7.07 -3.50 27.52
C PRO A 124 -8.36 -4.25 27.17
N ALA A 125 -9.44 -3.97 27.91
CA ALA A 125 -10.78 -4.36 27.48
C ALA A 125 -11.19 -3.53 26.26
N GLN A 126 -11.93 -4.13 25.33
CA GLN A 126 -12.32 -3.47 24.07
C GLN A 126 -13.74 -3.85 23.66
N THR A 127 -14.44 -2.89 23.03
CA THR A 127 -15.77 -3.03 22.43
C THR A 127 -15.80 -2.27 21.09
N GLY A 128 -16.59 -2.74 20.13
CA GLY A 128 -16.80 -2.04 18.85
C GLY A 128 -15.64 -2.11 17.86
N VAL A 129 -15.51 -1.12 16.97
CA VAL A 129 -14.44 -1.04 15.96
C VAL A 129 -13.10 -0.82 16.68
N PRO A 130 -12.15 -1.78 16.63
CA PRO A 130 -11.02 -1.76 17.55
C PRO A 130 -10.04 -0.63 17.27
N SER A 131 -9.59 0.05 18.33
CA SER A 131 -8.53 1.07 18.26
C SER A 131 -7.16 0.43 18.46
N PHE A 132 -6.11 1.02 17.88
CA PHE A 132 -4.72 0.57 18.07
C PHE A 132 -4.22 0.95 19.47
N ASN A 133 -4.64 0.22 20.50
CA ASN A 133 -4.38 0.52 21.91
C ASN A 133 -3.67 -0.63 22.66
N ILE A 134 -3.31 -1.73 21.99
CA ILE A 134 -2.45 -2.77 22.54
C ILE A 134 -1.01 -2.36 22.25
N VAL A 135 -0.35 -1.78 23.25
CA VAL A 135 0.91 -1.05 23.08
C VAL A 135 2.12 -1.93 23.41
N TRP A 136 3.02 -2.06 22.43
CA TRP A 136 4.37 -2.61 22.58
C TRP A 136 5.38 -1.47 22.59
N LYS A 137 5.63 -0.90 23.78
CA LYS A 137 6.63 0.17 23.94
C LYS A 137 8.04 -0.42 23.89
N LEU A 138 8.84 -0.01 22.91
CA LEU A 138 10.20 -0.54 22.79
C LEU A 138 11.08 0.03 23.91
N SER A 139 11.93 -0.81 24.50
CA SER A 139 12.88 -0.42 25.56
C SER A 139 13.90 0.59 25.07
N ARG A 140 14.21 0.55 23.78
CA ARG A 140 15.04 1.50 23.04
C ARG A 140 14.48 1.67 21.63
N PRO A 141 14.66 2.85 21.00
CA PRO A 141 14.32 2.99 19.59
C PRO A 141 15.09 1.99 18.71
N PHE A 142 14.41 1.42 17.73
CA PHE A 142 15.00 0.53 16.73
C PHE A 142 15.16 1.28 15.41
N PHE A 143 16.40 1.39 14.93
CA PHE A 143 16.73 2.06 13.66
C PHE A 143 16.68 1.06 12.51
N TYR A 144 15.51 0.93 11.90
CA TYR A 144 15.29 0.06 10.76
C TYR A 144 15.82 0.71 9.47
N LYS A 145 16.65 -0.03 8.72
CA LYS A 145 17.18 0.40 7.41
C LYS A 145 16.55 -0.42 6.28
N VAL A 146 15.75 0.22 5.44
CA VAL A 146 15.06 -0.44 4.30
C VAL A 146 16.04 -1.13 3.37
N ALA A 147 17.24 -0.56 3.19
CA ALA A 147 18.31 -1.13 2.37
C ALA A 147 18.89 -2.46 2.90
N LYS A 148 18.66 -2.80 4.18
CA LYS A 148 19.12 -4.08 4.77
C LYS A 148 18.11 -5.23 4.61
N GLY A 149 16.97 -4.99 3.96
CA GLY A 149 15.94 -5.98 3.72
C GLY A 149 14.63 -5.67 4.44
N HIS A 150 13.84 -6.70 4.70
CA HIS A 150 12.50 -6.66 5.29
C HIS A 150 12.55 -6.55 6.82
N LEU A 151 11.46 -6.04 7.42
CA LEU A 151 11.35 -5.95 8.88
C LEU A 151 10.83 -7.29 9.41
N LEU A 152 11.61 -7.96 10.26
CA LEU A 152 11.20 -9.16 10.98
C LEU A 152 10.86 -8.79 12.42
N LEU A 153 9.64 -9.14 12.81
CA LEU A 153 9.14 -9.03 14.18
C LEU A 153 8.95 -10.45 14.72
N GLU A 154 9.39 -10.69 15.95
CA GLU A 154 9.27 -11.99 16.56
C GLU A 154 8.84 -11.87 18.02
N TRP A 155 7.70 -12.46 18.35
CA TRP A 155 7.17 -12.50 19.70
C TRP A 155 7.35 -13.89 20.29
N GLU A 156 7.86 -13.93 21.51
CA GLU A 156 8.00 -15.14 22.31
C GLU A 156 7.19 -14.98 23.58
N LEU A 157 6.42 -16.01 23.90
CA LEU A 157 5.58 -16.07 25.07
C LEU A 157 5.92 -17.39 25.80
N PRO A 158 6.87 -17.37 26.76
CA PRO A 158 7.45 -18.56 27.38
C PRO A 158 6.52 -19.16 28.43
N GLN A 159 5.31 -19.50 28.00
CA GLN A 159 4.28 -20.15 28.77
C GLN A 159 3.70 -21.28 27.92
N LYS A 160 3.20 -22.33 28.58
CA LYS A 160 2.43 -23.37 27.91
C LYS A 160 1.18 -22.73 27.28
N ALA A 161 0.82 -23.17 26.08
CA ALA A 161 -0.37 -22.66 25.41
C ALA A 161 -1.63 -22.82 26.28
N TYR A 162 -2.47 -21.79 26.27
CA TYR A 162 -3.73 -21.69 27.03
C TYR A 162 -4.69 -20.80 26.24
N LYS A 163 -6.02 -20.88 26.41
CA LYS A 163 -6.95 -20.13 25.55
C LYS A 163 -7.49 -18.85 26.21
N PRO A 164 -6.74 -17.73 26.23
CA PRO A 164 -7.24 -16.45 26.74
C PRO A 164 -8.34 -15.85 25.86
N ASN A 165 -8.49 -16.32 24.61
CA ASN A 165 -9.44 -15.83 23.61
C ASN A 165 -9.30 -14.33 23.32
N TYR A 166 -8.05 -13.85 23.24
CA TYR A 166 -7.73 -12.46 22.91
C TYR A 166 -7.14 -12.39 21.49
N PHE A 167 -7.99 -12.52 20.47
CA PHE A 167 -7.56 -12.56 19.07
C PHE A 167 -7.20 -11.17 18.56
N ILE A 168 -6.06 -11.09 17.87
CA ILE A 168 -5.55 -9.85 17.30
C ILE A 168 -6.02 -9.72 15.87
N ASP A 169 -6.33 -8.50 15.45
CA ASP A 169 -6.63 -8.19 14.06
C ASP A 169 -5.47 -8.63 13.14
N ALA A 170 -5.82 -9.34 12.07
CA ALA A 170 -4.87 -9.76 11.07
C ALA A 170 -5.42 -9.51 9.67
N HIS A 171 -4.53 -9.33 8.71
CA HIS A 171 -4.94 -9.18 7.33
C HIS A 171 -4.26 -10.23 6.49
N LYS A 172 -5.08 -10.90 5.67
CA LYS A 172 -4.58 -11.74 4.59
C LYS A 172 -4.46 -10.88 3.34
N SER A 173 -3.26 -10.34 3.12
CA SER A 173 -2.87 -9.81 1.83
C SER A 173 -2.80 -10.96 0.83
N ASN A 174 -3.90 -11.14 0.10
CA ASN A 174 -3.82 -11.79 -1.19
C ASN A 174 -3.00 -10.87 -2.10
N SER A 175 -2.28 -11.42 -3.09
CA SER A 175 -1.84 -10.60 -4.22
C SER A 175 -3.09 -9.91 -4.77
N SER A 176 -3.24 -8.61 -4.51
CA SER A 176 -4.39 -7.90 -5.05
C SER A 176 -4.09 -7.75 -6.53
N PRO A 177 -4.97 -8.25 -7.42
CA PRO A 177 -4.87 -7.84 -8.80
C PRO A 177 -4.92 -6.31 -8.81
N GLY A 178 -4.17 -5.70 -9.72
CA GLY A 178 -4.30 -4.27 -9.91
C GLY A 178 -5.74 -3.95 -10.30
N SER A 179 -6.17 -2.70 -10.11
CA SER A 179 -7.54 -2.29 -10.38
C SER A 179 -7.61 -1.36 -11.59
N PHE A 180 -8.69 -1.44 -12.34
CA PHE A 180 -9.03 -0.50 -13.41
C PHE A 180 -10.42 0.08 -13.13
N VAL A 181 -10.52 1.40 -13.00
CA VAL A 181 -11.78 2.11 -12.76
C VAL A 181 -11.92 3.24 -13.76
N SER A 182 -12.92 3.16 -14.63
CA SER A 182 -13.29 4.24 -15.55
C SER A 182 -14.04 5.35 -14.79
N PHE A 183 -13.82 6.61 -15.15
CA PHE A 183 -14.48 7.77 -14.58
C PHE A 183 -14.66 8.89 -15.62
N GLY A 184 -15.66 9.73 -15.41
CA GLY A 184 -16.02 10.77 -16.36
C GLY A 184 -16.85 10.23 -17.54
N LYS A 185 -16.99 11.05 -18.59
CA LYS A 185 -17.78 10.73 -19.78
C LYS A 185 -16.90 10.79 -21.03
N SER A 186 -17.20 9.97 -22.02
CA SER A 186 -16.60 10.09 -23.35
C SER A 186 -17.16 11.29 -24.09
N GLY A 187 -16.33 11.94 -24.90
CA GLY A 187 -16.81 12.78 -25.98
C GLY A 187 -17.53 11.98 -27.05
N LYS A 188 -18.25 12.68 -27.93
CA LYS A 188 -18.97 12.07 -29.05
C LYS A 188 -18.14 12.10 -30.32
N PHE A 189 -17.94 10.94 -30.94
CA PHE A 189 -17.43 10.84 -32.31
C PHE A 189 -18.47 11.31 -33.32
N SER A 190 -18.02 11.76 -34.49
CA SER A 190 -18.92 12.18 -35.59
C SER A 190 -19.80 11.03 -36.09
N ALA A 191 -19.29 9.80 -35.99
CA ALA A 191 -20.00 8.58 -36.36
C ALA A 191 -20.93 8.06 -35.24
N ASN A 192 -21.05 8.78 -34.12
CA ASN A 192 -21.88 8.41 -32.95
C ASN A 192 -21.56 6.99 -32.42
N GLU A 193 -20.27 6.64 -32.40
CA GLU A 193 -19.79 5.33 -31.97
C GLU A 193 -19.88 5.17 -30.45
N SER A 194 -20.20 3.95 -30.01
CA SER A 194 -20.12 3.54 -28.61
C SER A 194 -18.93 2.61 -28.43
N TYR A 195 -18.05 2.93 -27.50
CA TYR A 195 -16.86 2.15 -27.21
C TYR A 195 -16.65 2.02 -25.70
N ILE A 196 -15.90 1.00 -25.32
CA ILE A 196 -15.59 0.68 -23.94
C ILE A 196 -14.09 0.81 -23.74
N VAL A 197 -13.70 1.46 -22.64
CA VAL A 197 -12.31 1.48 -22.17
C VAL A 197 -12.07 0.32 -21.22
N LYS A 198 -10.98 -0.42 -21.43
CA LYS A 198 -10.58 -1.57 -20.61
C LYS A 198 -9.06 -1.67 -20.47
N SER A 199 -8.62 -2.56 -19.59
CA SER A 199 -7.21 -2.91 -19.39
C SER A 199 -7.09 -4.40 -19.08
N ASP A 200 -5.97 -5.00 -19.50
CA ASP A 200 -5.62 -6.37 -19.12
C ASP A 200 -4.92 -6.38 -17.76
N LEU A 201 -5.70 -6.63 -16.70
CA LEU A 201 -5.20 -6.66 -15.33
C LEU A 201 -4.16 -7.78 -15.09
N SER A 202 -4.12 -8.81 -15.95
CA SER A 202 -3.12 -9.87 -15.84
C SER A 202 -1.72 -9.41 -16.25
N LYS A 203 -1.62 -8.38 -17.10
CA LYS A 203 -0.36 -7.78 -17.54
C LYS A 203 0.11 -6.64 -16.66
N MET A 204 -0.80 -6.03 -15.89
CA MET A 204 -0.47 -4.97 -14.95
C MET A 204 0.16 -5.56 -13.69
N LEU A 205 1.43 -5.98 -13.78
CA LEU A 205 2.29 -6.50 -12.69
C LEU A 205 3.67 -5.82 -12.81
N PRO A 206 4.51 -5.77 -11.75
CA PRO A 206 5.87 -5.26 -11.91
C PRO A 206 6.67 -6.05 -12.96
N GLY A 207 7.28 -5.34 -13.91
CA GLY A 207 7.92 -5.90 -15.10
C GLY A 207 6.97 -6.16 -16.28
N GLY A 208 5.66 -5.99 -16.06
CA GLY A 208 4.61 -6.12 -17.07
C GLY A 208 4.27 -4.78 -17.74
N THR A 209 3.01 -4.65 -18.19
CA THR A 209 2.53 -3.48 -18.94
C THR A 209 1.18 -3.02 -18.40
N MET A 210 1.04 -1.70 -18.20
CA MET A 210 -0.23 -1.05 -17.92
C MET A 210 -0.88 -0.63 -19.23
N GLU A 211 -1.83 -1.44 -19.68
CA GLU A 211 -2.44 -1.30 -21.01
C GLU A 211 -3.74 -0.50 -20.93
N PHE A 212 -3.87 0.55 -21.74
CA PHE A 212 -5.15 1.19 -22.05
C PHE A 212 -5.67 0.60 -23.36
N GLN A 213 -6.94 0.19 -23.38
CA GLN A 213 -7.62 -0.23 -24.60
C GLN A 213 -8.95 0.47 -24.77
N ALA A 214 -9.26 0.93 -25.98
CA ALA A 214 -10.59 1.36 -26.40
C ALA A 214 -11.11 0.39 -27.47
N SER A 215 -12.25 -0.25 -27.21
CA SER A 215 -12.83 -1.30 -28.07
C SER A 215 -14.25 -0.92 -28.47
N GLY A 216 -14.64 -1.22 -29.71
CA GLY A 216 -15.97 -0.90 -30.26
C GLY A 216 -15.97 0.19 -31.32
N LEU A 217 -14.80 0.62 -31.78
CA LEU A 217 -14.69 1.67 -32.78
C LEU A 217 -14.94 1.10 -34.19
N SER A 218 -15.63 1.84 -35.05
CA SER A 218 -15.97 1.32 -36.40
C SER A 218 -14.79 1.38 -37.37
N LYS A 219 -13.81 2.25 -37.09
CA LYS A 219 -12.62 2.48 -37.90
C LYS A 219 -11.44 2.91 -37.03
N GLN A 220 -10.27 3.01 -37.64
CA GLN A 220 -9.09 3.58 -36.97
C GLN A 220 -9.21 5.11 -36.94
N TYR A 221 -8.93 5.69 -35.78
CA TYR A 221 -8.79 7.13 -35.61
C TYR A 221 -7.34 7.43 -35.27
N PRO A 222 -6.66 8.38 -35.95
CA PRO A 222 -5.35 8.84 -35.48
C PRO A 222 -5.49 9.33 -34.03
N GLY A 223 -4.54 9.00 -33.16
CA GLY A 223 -4.68 9.35 -31.76
C GLY A 223 -3.58 8.78 -30.89
N LEU A 224 -3.68 9.09 -29.60
CA LEU A 224 -2.73 8.70 -28.59
C LEU A 224 -3.43 8.47 -27.25
N VAL A 225 -2.74 7.80 -26.33
CA VAL A 225 -3.11 7.77 -24.90
C VAL A 225 -2.21 8.73 -24.17
N CYS A 226 -2.79 9.61 -23.36
CA CYS A 226 -2.04 10.32 -22.33
C CYS A 226 -2.10 9.54 -21.01
N TYR A 227 -0.96 9.37 -20.37
CA TYR A 227 -0.81 8.86 -19.01
C TYR A 227 -0.45 10.00 -18.07
N GLY A 228 -1.00 9.95 -16.85
CA GLY A 228 -0.82 10.98 -15.85
C GLY A 228 -0.74 10.46 -14.43
N PHE A 229 -0.11 11.24 -13.56
CA PHE A 229 -0.03 10.98 -12.12
C PHE A 229 -1.06 11.76 -11.30
N SER A 230 -1.90 12.57 -11.95
CA SER A 230 -2.95 13.36 -11.31
C SER A 230 -4.26 13.30 -12.08
N ARG A 231 -5.36 13.34 -11.33
CA ARG A 231 -6.73 13.52 -11.85
C ARG A 231 -7.36 14.84 -11.40
N THR A 232 -6.60 15.69 -10.73
CA THR A 232 -7.10 16.95 -10.13
C THR A 232 -6.38 18.18 -10.64
N LYS A 233 -5.15 18.04 -11.16
CA LYS A 233 -4.37 19.13 -11.75
C LYS A 233 -3.43 18.68 -12.86
N HIS A 234 -3.20 19.56 -13.83
CA HIS A 234 -2.11 19.47 -14.82
C HIS A 234 -1.42 20.84 -14.91
N GLY A 235 -0.28 20.99 -14.23
CA GLY A 235 0.33 22.32 -14.05
C GLY A 235 -0.64 23.30 -13.35
N PRO A 236 -0.89 24.50 -13.92
CA PRO A 236 -1.86 25.46 -13.37
C PRO A 236 -3.33 25.08 -13.65
N LEU A 237 -3.58 24.09 -14.52
CA LEU A 237 -4.92 23.70 -14.94
C LEU A 237 -5.58 22.79 -13.89
N ASN A 238 -6.82 23.11 -13.48
CA ASN A 238 -7.62 22.20 -12.66
C ASN A 238 -8.26 21.12 -13.55
N LEU A 239 -8.31 19.88 -13.03
CA LEU A 239 -8.98 18.76 -13.68
C LEU A 239 -10.22 18.35 -12.86
N PRO A 240 -11.32 17.96 -13.51
CA PRO A 240 -11.50 17.88 -14.96
C PRO A 240 -11.58 19.26 -15.63
N PHE A 241 -10.99 19.39 -16.81
CA PHE A 241 -11.00 20.62 -17.60
C PHE A 241 -12.00 20.50 -18.77
N ASP A 242 -12.93 21.44 -18.86
CA ASP A 242 -13.91 21.54 -19.95
C ASP A 242 -13.20 22.01 -21.23
N MET A 243 -13.29 21.22 -22.30
CA MET A 243 -12.68 21.55 -23.59
C MET A 243 -13.59 22.36 -24.52
N THR A 244 -14.77 22.76 -24.07
CA THR A 244 -15.69 23.62 -24.82
C THR A 244 -15.03 24.92 -25.29
N PRO A 245 -14.24 25.65 -24.48
CA PRO A 245 -13.57 26.88 -24.94
C PRO A 245 -12.54 26.65 -26.06
N LEU A 246 -12.08 25.41 -26.24
CA LEU A 246 -11.17 25.02 -27.32
C LEU A 246 -11.91 24.56 -28.57
N GLY A 247 -13.25 24.59 -28.58
CA GLY A 247 -14.07 24.13 -29.70
C GLY A 247 -14.40 22.64 -29.66
N ALA A 248 -14.27 21.98 -28.51
CA ALA A 248 -14.58 20.56 -28.32
C ALA A 248 -15.72 20.32 -27.30
N PRO A 249 -16.94 20.84 -27.54
CA PRO A 249 -18.04 20.72 -26.58
C PRO A 249 -18.34 19.26 -26.21
N GLY A 250 -18.53 19.00 -24.92
CA GLY A 250 -18.76 17.67 -24.38
C GLY A 250 -17.51 16.81 -24.18
N ASN A 251 -16.33 17.29 -24.59
CA ASN A 251 -15.05 16.68 -24.26
C ASN A 251 -14.48 17.27 -22.97
N TRP A 252 -13.79 16.44 -22.21
CA TRP A 252 -13.21 16.81 -20.93
C TRP A 252 -11.83 16.20 -20.82
N LEU A 253 -10.86 16.97 -20.34
CA LEU A 253 -9.57 16.44 -19.93
C LEU A 253 -9.66 16.03 -18.46
N TYR A 254 -9.56 14.73 -18.18
CA TYR A 254 -9.71 14.16 -16.84
C TYR A 254 -8.37 13.87 -16.15
N VAL A 255 -7.30 13.77 -16.95
CA VAL A 255 -6.01 13.21 -16.53
C VAL A 255 -4.88 14.19 -16.86
N SER A 256 -3.88 14.29 -16.00
CA SER A 256 -2.66 15.03 -16.32
C SER A 256 -1.94 14.41 -17.51
N MET A 257 -1.43 15.25 -18.41
CA MET A 257 -0.78 14.80 -19.64
C MET A 257 0.73 14.73 -19.44
N ASP A 258 1.19 13.73 -18.70
CA ASP A 258 2.59 13.62 -18.28
C ASP A 258 3.41 12.77 -19.27
N LEU A 259 2.77 11.79 -19.92
CA LEU A 259 3.37 10.93 -20.93
C LEU A 259 2.37 10.64 -22.06
N PHE A 260 2.85 10.58 -23.30
CA PHE A 260 2.03 10.23 -24.46
C PHE A 260 2.55 8.96 -25.13
N LEU A 261 1.63 8.03 -25.44
CA LEU A 261 1.93 6.82 -26.20
C LEU A 261 0.99 6.73 -27.41
N PRO A 262 1.50 6.45 -28.62
CA PRO A 262 0.66 6.27 -29.79
C PRO A 262 -0.20 5.01 -29.66
N PHE A 263 -1.39 5.03 -30.26
CA PHE A 263 -2.21 3.82 -30.36
C PHE A 263 -1.58 2.82 -31.35
N THR A 264 -1.59 1.55 -30.97
CA THR A 264 -1.55 0.42 -31.89
C THR A 264 -2.98 -0.05 -32.15
N TRP A 265 -3.25 -0.47 -33.39
CA TRP A 265 -4.58 -0.86 -33.82
C TRP A 265 -4.64 -2.34 -34.16
N SER A 266 -5.72 -2.98 -33.72
CA SER A 266 -6.06 -4.36 -34.11
C SER A 266 -7.56 -4.47 -34.39
N SER A 267 -7.95 -5.50 -35.14
CA SER A 267 -9.35 -5.87 -35.34
C SER A 267 -9.80 -6.86 -34.26
N GLY A 268 -10.97 -6.65 -33.66
CA GLY A 268 -11.62 -7.56 -32.73
C GLY A 268 -13.07 -7.84 -33.12
N ALA A 269 -13.73 -8.76 -32.40
CA ALA A 269 -15.10 -9.19 -32.69
C ALA A 269 -16.16 -8.06 -32.67
N GLY A 270 -15.84 -6.91 -32.06
CA GLY A 270 -16.70 -5.73 -31.99
C GLY A 270 -16.21 -4.52 -32.77
N GLY A 271 -15.31 -4.69 -33.74
CA GLY A 271 -14.70 -3.60 -34.52
C GLY A 271 -13.23 -3.38 -34.18
N MET A 272 -12.76 -2.14 -34.35
CA MET A 272 -11.38 -1.76 -34.12
C MET A 272 -11.10 -1.58 -32.62
N VAL A 273 -9.89 -2.00 -32.22
CA VAL A 273 -9.35 -1.85 -30.87
C VAL A 273 -8.10 -0.99 -30.94
N ALA A 274 -8.14 0.15 -30.26
CA ALA A 274 -6.98 1.01 -30.06
C ALA A 274 -6.32 0.65 -28.73
N SER A 275 -5.02 0.35 -28.72
CA SER A 275 -4.28 -0.05 -27.52
C SER A 275 -3.02 0.77 -27.34
N ALA A 276 -2.65 1.10 -26.10
CA ALA A 276 -1.34 1.65 -25.77
C ALA A 276 -0.88 1.06 -24.44
N GLY A 277 0.40 0.71 -24.34
CA GLY A 277 0.95 0.02 -23.18
C GLY A 277 2.11 0.78 -22.55
N LEU A 278 1.96 1.16 -21.28
CA LEU A 278 3.05 1.71 -20.49
C LEU A 278 3.80 0.59 -19.77
N TRP A 279 5.07 0.38 -20.09
CA TRP A 279 5.91 -0.60 -19.38
C TRP A 279 6.04 -0.24 -17.90
N ILE A 280 5.87 -1.24 -17.03
CA ILE A 280 5.96 -1.10 -15.57
C ILE A 280 7.33 -1.58 -15.11
N PRO A 281 8.20 -0.70 -14.59
CA PRO A 281 9.47 -1.13 -14.02
C PRO A 281 9.27 -2.18 -12.92
N LYS A 282 10.13 -3.20 -12.89
CA LYS A 282 10.13 -4.23 -11.84
C LYS A 282 10.75 -3.68 -10.54
N VAL A 283 10.12 -2.66 -9.96
CA VAL A 283 10.54 -2.04 -8.71
C VAL A 283 9.37 -2.02 -7.73
N THR A 284 9.60 -2.51 -6.51
CA THR A 284 8.59 -2.59 -5.45
C THR A 284 8.08 -1.23 -4.98
N GLY A 285 8.77 -0.14 -5.34
CA GLY A 285 8.35 1.23 -5.05
C GLY A 285 7.07 1.67 -5.79
N LEU A 286 6.62 0.90 -6.79
CA LEU A 286 5.40 1.17 -7.55
C LEU A 286 4.17 0.39 -7.05
N ASP A 287 4.32 -0.46 -6.03
CA ASP A 287 3.21 -1.25 -5.50
C ASP A 287 2.06 -0.36 -5.04
N GLY A 288 0.86 -0.63 -5.56
CA GLY A 288 -0.33 0.15 -5.24
C GLY A 288 -0.36 1.57 -5.81
N LEU A 289 0.65 1.99 -6.59
CA LEU A 289 0.66 3.27 -7.31
C LEU A 289 -0.56 3.35 -8.22
N THR A 290 -1.26 4.49 -8.20
CA THR A 290 -2.30 4.79 -9.18
C THR A 290 -1.73 5.68 -10.26
N VAL A 291 -1.82 5.20 -11.50
CA VAL A 291 -1.57 5.98 -12.71
C VAL A 291 -2.92 6.17 -13.40
N TYR A 292 -3.11 7.33 -14.00
CA TYR A 292 -4.31 7.65 -14.75
C TYR A 292 -4.01 7.59 -16.24
N ALA A 293 -5.01 7.27 -17.06
CA ALA A 293 -4.86 7.41 -18.51
C ALA A 293 -6.15 7.89 -19.17
N GLN A 294 -6.01 8.46 -20.36
CA GLN A 294 -7.12 8.90 -21.19
C GLN A 294 -6.73 8.84 -22.67
N GLY A 295 -7.61 8.32 -23.51
CA GLY A 295 -7.45 8.32 -24.96
C GLY A 295 -7.82 9.67 -25.55
N LEU A 296 -6.99 10.18 -26.46
CA LEU A 296 -7.24 11.35 -27.30
C LEU A 296 -7.28 10.90 -28.76
N PHE A 297 -8.45 11.05 -29.40
CA PHE A 297 -8.70 10.63 -30.77
C PHE A 297 -8.90 11.84 -31.67
N LEU A 298 -8.33 11.83 -32.86
CA LEU A 298 -8.53 12.86 -33.87
C LEU A 298 -9.72 12.47 -34.75
N ASP A 299 -10.76 13.29 -34.69
CA ASP A 299 -11.97 13.20 -35.51
C ASP A 299 -12.39 14.62 -35.93
N ALA A 300 -11.87 15.04 -37.08
CA ALA A 300 -12.09 16.38 -37.63
C ALA A 300 -13.57 16.74 -37.84
N LYS A 301 -14.48 15.75 -37.87
CA LYS A 301 -15.91 15.98 -38.06
C LYS A 301 -16.69 15.98 -36.74
N ALA A 302 -16.07 15.61 -35.61
CA ALA A 302 -16.76 15.54 -34.32
C ALA A 302 -17.07 16.92 -33.75
N ASN A 303 -16.15 17.88 -33.91
CA ASN A 303 -16.25 19.25 -33.41
C ASN A 303 -15.18 20.15 -34.04
N ALA A 304 -15.23 21.45 -33.77
CA ALA A 304 -14.32 22.43 -34.35
C ALA A 304 -12.83 22.22 -33.96
N PHE A 305 -12.57 21.64 -32.79
CA PHE A 305 -11.20 21.29 -32.38
C PHE A 305 -10.69 20.01 -33.05
N GLY A 306 -11.58 19.19 -33.60
CA GLY A 306 -11.25 17.94 -34.28
C GLY A 306 -10.75 16.82 -33.37
N MET A 307 -11.08 16.88 -32.07
CA MET A 307 -10.63 15.89 -31.09
C MET A 307 -11.78 15.32 -30.26
N VAL A 308 -11.68 14.03 -29.94
CA VAL A 308 -12.58 13.31 -29.03
C VAL A 308 -11.77 12.71 -27.89
N THR A 309 -12.21 12.93 -26.65
CA THR A 309 -11.58 12.36 -25.45
C THR A 309 -12.36 11.16 -24.93
N SER A 310 -11.64 10.14 -24.44
CA SER A 310 -12.27 9.07 -23.66
C SER A 310 -12.65 9.48 -22.25
N PRO A 311 -13.36 8.64 -21.48
CA PRO A 311 -13.38 8.77 -20.04
C PRO A 311 -11.94 8.63 -19.51
N GLY A 312 -11.66 9.22 -18.35
CA GLY A 312 -10.43 8.94 -17.63
C GLY A 312 -10.47 7.53 -17.04
N VAL A 313 -9.32 6.89 -16.90
CA VAL A 313 -9.20 5.59 -16.23
C VAL A 313 -8.18 5.69 -15.11
N ALA A 314 -8.49 5.11 -13.95
CA ALA A 314 -7.58 4.98 -12.82
C ALA A 314 -7.09 3.53 -12.78
N MET A 315 -5.80 3.37 -13.02
CA MET A 315 -5.10 2.09 -13.05
C MET A 315 -4.22 2.00 -11.82
N ARG A 316 -4.64 1.19 -10.85
CA ARG A 316 -3.86 0.94 -9.65
C ARG A 316 -3.01 -0.29 -9.88
N MET A 317 -1.70 -0.14 -9.82
CA MET A 317 -0.78 -1.27 -9.87
C MET A 317 -1.12 -2.26 -8.76
N PRO A 318 -1.01 -3.57 -9.02
CA PRO A 318 -1.16 -4.56 -7.98
C PRO A 318 -0.14 -4.27 -6.88
N ILE A 319 -0.49 -4.68 -5.68
CA ILE A 319 0.51 -4.81 -4.65
C ILE A 319 1.21 -6.14 -4.94
N SER A 320 2.41 -6.06 -5.52
CA SER A 320 3.16 -7.24 -5.89
C SER A 320 3.64 -7.96 -4.65
N GLY A 321 2.93 -9.04 -4.35
CA GLY A 321 3.33 -9.98 -3.32
C GLY A 321 2.76 -9.66 -1.94
N MET A 322 3.13 -10.55 -1.05
CA MET A 322 2.65 -10.59 0.32
C MET A 322 3.28 -9.42 1.07
N VAL A 323 2.47 -8.47 1.55
CA VAL A 323 2.96 -7.35 2.37
C VAL A 323 3.45 -7.86 3.71
N THR A 324 2.80 -8.90 4.23
CA THR A 324 3.14 -9.54 5.47
C THR A 324 2.97 -11.05 5.35
N SER A 325 3.75 -11.80 6.11
CA SER A 325 3.60 -13.25 6.26
C SER A 325 3.99 -13.62 7.69
N MET A 326 3.35 -14.66 8.21
CA MET A 326 3.47 -15.04 9.61
C MET A 326 3.77 -16.52 9.75
N LEU A 327 4.59 -16.85 10.73
CA LEU A 327 4.90 -18.21 11.17
C LEU A 327 4.59 -18.30 12.66
N GLY A 328 3.71 -19.21 13.08
CA GLY A 328 3.33 -19.36 14.48
C GLY A 328 3.49 -20.79 14.99
N SER A 329 3.87 -20.94 16.25
CA SER A 329 3.87 -22.21 16.99
C SER A 329 3.30 -21.98 18.40
N TYR A 330 2.59 -22.97 18.94
CA TYR A 330 2.11 -22.98 20.32
C TYR A 330 3.21 -23.33 21.34
N ASP A 331 4.37 -23.80 20.86
CA ASP A 331 5.56 -24.03 21.66
C ASP A 331 6.59 -22.93 21.36
N TYR A 332 7.02 -22.22 22.41
CA TYR A 332 7.94 -21.11 22.29
C TYR A 332 9.38 -21.55 21.96
N GLN A 333 9.70 -22.82 22.21
CA GLN A 333 11.00 -23.41 21.89
C GLN A 333 11.02 -24.08 20.52
N ALA A 334 9.88 -24.14 19.83
CA ALA A 334 9.78 -24.82 18.55
C ALA A 334 10.74 -24.24 17.51
N ALA A 335 11.47 -25.12 16.83
CA ALA A 335 12.32 -24.75 15.69
C ALA A 335 11.50 -24.45 14.42
N ARG A 336 10.30 -25.02 14.33
CA ARG A 336 9.39 -24.89 13.19
C ARG A 336 7.99 -24.49 13.65
N GLY A 337 7.18 -23.95 12.74
CA GLY A 337 5.79 -23.56 13.02
C GLY A 337 4.85 -23.73 11.82
N SER A 338 3.60 -23.35 12.03
CA SER A 338 2.58 -23.25 10.99
C SER A 338 2.75 -21.94 10.21
N LEU A 339 3.08 -22.08 8.92
CA LEU A 339 3.34 -20.98 8.01
C LEU A 339 2.03 -20.48 7.39
N SER A 340 1.81 -19.16 7.45
CA SER A 340 0.69 -18.47 6.82
C SER A 340 1.20 -17.38 5.88
N LEU A 341 1.52 -17.78 4.65
CA LEU A 341 1.95 -16.86 3.59
C LEU A 341 0.82 -15.86 3.25
N GLY A 342 1.20 -14.59 3.12
CA GLY A 342 0.28 -13.48 2.83
C GLY A 342 -0.56 -13.02 4.01
N LYS A 343 -0.48 -13.67 5.16
CA LYS A 343 -1.22 -13.32 6.38
C LYS A 343 -0.27 -12.77 7.43
N GLY A 344 -0.66 -11.69 8.11
CA GLY A 344 0.04 -11.21 9.29
C GLY A 344 -0.82 -10.30 10.15
N ILE A 345 -0.35 -10.05 11.37
CA ILE A 345 -0.98 -9.16 12.34
C ILE A 345 -0.97 -7.73 11.78
N VAL A 346 -2.13 -7.07 11.84
CA VAL A 346 -2.23 -5.65 11.49
C VAL A 346 -1.47 -4.85 12.55
N THR A 347 -0.38 -4.22 12.13
CA THR A 347 0.54 -3.54 13.05
C THR A 347 0.63 -2.07 12.69
N GLN A 348 0.35 -1.20 13.65
CA GLN A 348 0.67 0.23 13.53
C GLN A 348 2.09 0.46 14.06
N LEU A 349 2.99 0.85 13.16
CA LEU A 349 4.33 1.31 13.49
C LEU A 349 4.25 2.75 13.98
N VAL A 350 4.99 3.07 15.04
CA VAL A 350 5.00 4.40 15.64
C VAL A 350 6.45 4.86 15.84
N GLY A 351 6.78 6.06 15.37
CA GLY A 351 8.15 6.58 15.46
C GLY A 351 8.44 7.74 14.50
N VAL A 352 9.68 7.84 14.02
CA VAL A 352 10.03 8.72 12.89
C VAL A 352 10.08 7.85 11.65
N LEU A 353 9.11 8.03 10.77
CA LEU A 353 8.93 7.24 9.56
C LEU A 353 9.28 8.10 8.33
N PRO A 354 9.75 7.49 7.22
CA PRO A 354 10.13 8.20 6.01
C PRO A 354 8.96 8.49 5.06
#